data_AF-L1KIB7-F1
#
_entry.id   AF-L1KIB7-F1
#
_cell.length_a   1.000
_cell.length_b   1.000
_cell.length_c   1.000
_cell.angle_alpha   90.00
_cell.angle_beta   90.00
_cell.angle_gamma   90.00
#
_symmetry.space_group_name_H-M   'P 1'
#
loop_
_entity.id
_entity.type
_entity.pdbx_description
1 polymer ?
#
loop_
_entity_poly.entity_id
_entity_poly.type
_entity_poly.pdbx_seq_one_letter_code
_entity_poly.pdbx_strand_id
1 'polypeptide(L)'
;MAFWKAELLFRGLRSRCARRGRDARRRRSPRTADRDRERKIHCYARAGIPVHLLIDRGKGEVTVYSAPSGDAYSRRAKRRLGAKVPLTTPLGFELDTADLGHVGDRGDGCMTRQAIYRHLRELRGHFTPPPGFTYPEITDGTFVMMMSPRPRHQVTAKDVTRQLEPQLPEGYFAFEATDTDDENLGKLRIPDILVTSREAMLTDDPLDPREILLAVEIVSPSNPDNDYKNKTCDYPAMGIPHYLIVDPRDGTWTYQWEIGRRDGRPAYENRLHLPYGKTVTVATELGTWTIETGDLPRYSAKDMMS
;
A
#
# COMPACT_ATOMS: atom_id res chain seq x y z
N MET A 1 7.36 -7.12 -15.79
CA MET A 1 6.48 -7.61 -14.71
C MET A 1 5.90 -6.45 -13.92
N ALA A 2 4.77 -5.91 -14.40
CA ALA A 2 4.27 -4.58 -14.08
C ALA A 2 4.06 -4.25 -12.56
N PHE A 3 3.62 -3.04 -12.29
CA PHE A 3 3.11 -2.31 -11.14
C PHE A 3 2.36 -1.16 -11.84
N TRP A 4 1.35 -0.53 -11.27
CA TRP A 4 0.89 0.77 -11.73
C TRP A 4 1.05 1.56 -10.46
N LYS A 5 1.89 2.56 -10.51
CA LYS A 5 1.80 3.62 -9.54
C LYS A 5 1.23 4.82 -10.25
N ALA A 6 0.03 5.24 -9.88
CA ALA A 6 -0.34 6.63 -10.06
C ALA A 6 0.29 7.39 -8.90
N GLU A 7 1.41 8.08 -9.12
CA GLU A 7 1.99 8.94 -8.09
C GLU A 7 1.38 10.35 -8.23
N LEU A 8 0.38 10.66 -7.41
CA LEU A 8 -0.09 12.03 -7.21
C LEU A 8 0.89 12.74 -6.27
N LEU A 9 1.80 13.52 -6.86
CA LEU A 9 2.72 14.36 -6.08
C LEU A 9 2.23 15.81 -6.10
N PHE A 10 1.72 16.28 -4.96
CA PHE A 10 1.29 17.67 -4.78
C PHE A 10 2.51 18.59 -4.65
N ARG A 11 2.96 19.21 -5.75
CA ARG A 11 3.73 20.45 -5.64
C ARG A 11 2.79 21.56 -5.19
N GLY A 12 2.92 21.99 -3.92
CA GLY A 12 2.16 23.12 -3.36
C GLY A 12 1.91 23.08 -1.85
N LEU A 13 2.05 21.93 -1.19
CA LEU A 13 1.95 21.87 0.27
C LEU A 13 3.26 22.37 0.90
N ARG A 14 3.34 23.68 1.12
CA ARG A 14 3.87 24.12 2.41
C ARG A 14 2.90 23.55 3.43
N SER A 15 3.28 22.46 4.09
CA SER A 15 2.72 22.19 5.41
C SER A 15 3.18 23.34 6.32
N ARG A 16 2.41 24.43 6.36
CA ARG A 16 2.35 25.22 7.58
C ARG A 16 1.49 24.43 8.56
N CYS A 17 2.10 23.42 9.13
CA CYS A 17 1.83 23.09 10.51
C CYS A 17 3.20 23.01 11.19
N ALA A 18 3.83 24.17 11.31
CA ALA A 18 5.02 24.35 12.11
C ALA A 18 4.67 25.34 13.21
N ARG A 19 4.44 24.77 14.40
CA ARG A 19 5.19 25.10 15.61
C ARG A 19 5.17 26.58 16.02
N ARG A 20 4.50 26.86 17.13
CA ARG A 20 5.20 27.55 18.22
C ARG A 20 5.95 26.46 19.01
N GLY A 21 7.27 26.44 18.90
CA GLY A 21 8.12 25.47 19.60
C GLY A 21 9.35 25.07 18.76
N ARG A 22 10.51 25.57 19.15
CA ARG A 22 11.79 25.49 18.42
C ARG A 22 12.23 24.02 18.26
N ASP A 23 12.51 23.62 17.02
CA ASP A 23 13.76 22.97 16.59
C ASP A 23 13.61 22.40 15.17
N ALA A 24 13.67 23.30 14.17
CA ALA A 24 13.39 22.99 12.78
C ALA A 24 14.67 22.68 12.02
N ARG A 25 15.05 21.39 11.86
CA ARG A 25 16.00 20.98 10.81
C ARG A 25 16.02 19.46 10.51
N ARG A 26 14.95 18.96 9.89
CA ARG A 26 15.03 17.85 8.91
C ARG A 26 13.92 17.99 7.86
N ARG A 27 14.14 18.92 6.93
CA ARG A 27 13.34 19.05 5.70
C ARG A 27 13.82 17.97 4.72
N ARG A 28 12.93 17.12 4.19
CA ARG A 28 13.27 16.36 2.97
C ARG A 28 13.45 17.38 1.84
N SER A 29 14.64 17.38 1.23
CA SER A 29 14.98 18.34 0.17
C SER A 29 14.26 17.97 -1.13
N PRO A 30 13.90 18.93 -2.00
CA PRO A 30 13.29 18.67 -3.32
C PRO A 30 14.06 17.64 -4.15
N ARG A 31 15.40 17.64 -4.02
CA ARG A 31 16.31 16.66 -4.64
C ARG A 31 16.02 15.20 -4.26
N THR A 32 15.46 14.94 -3.08
CA THR A 32 15.15 13.56 -2.65
C THR A 32 13.84 13.05 -3.23
N ALA A 33 12.82 13.90 -3.39
CA ALA A 33 11.55 13.53 -4.00
C ALA A 33 11.70 13.30 -5.52
N ASP A 34 12.48 14.17 -6.18
CA ASP A 34 12.77 14.02 -7.61
C ASP A 34 13.58 12.75 -7.88
N ARG A 35 14.60 12.43 -7.06
CA ARG A 35 15.36 11.18 -7.17
C ARG A 35 14.54 9.93 -6.90
N ASP A 36 13.65 9.97 -5.89
CA ASP A 36 12.78 8.83 -5.57
C ASP A 36 11.79 8.54 -6.71
N ARG A 37 11.25 9.60 -7.33
CA ARG A 37 10.39 9.50 -8.51
C ARG A 37 11.14 8.95 -9.73
N GLU A 38 12.35 9.46 -9.99
CA GLU A 38 13.16 9.02 -11.12
C GLU A 38 13.55 7.55 -10.98
N ARG A 39 14.00 7.14 -9.78
CA ARG A 39 14.26 5.74 -9.44
C ARG A 39 13.00 4.88 -9.63
N LYS A 40 11.83 5.35 -9.18
CA LYS A 40 10.57 4.64 -9.37
C LYS A 40 10.22 4.45 -10.84
N ILE A 41 10.30 5.50 -11.67
CA ILE A 41 10.03 5.40 -13.12
C ILE A 41 10.90 4.31 -13.75
N HIS A 42 12.19 4.23 -13.40
CA HIS A 42 13.09 3.22 -13.93
C HIS A 42 12.80 1.81 -13.40
N CYS A 43 12.59 1.66 -12.09
CA CYS A 43 12.16 0.39 -11.50
C CYS A 43 10.87 -0.11 -12.16
N TYR A 44 9.97 0.81 -12.47
CA TYR A 44 8.68 0.57 -13.08
C TYR A 44 8.76 0.14 -14.53
N ALA A 45 9.54 0.82 -15.35
CA ALA A 45 9.78 0.36 -16.70
C ALA A 45 10.52 -0.98 -16.74
N ARG A 46 11.52 -1.20 -15.85
CA ARG A 46 12.24 -2.49 -15.70
C ARG A 46 11.30 -3.62 -15.31
N ALA A 47 10.36 -3.29 -14.44
CA ALA A 47 9.23 -4.11 -14.14
C ALA A 47 8.25 -4.17 -15.33
N GLY A 48 8.54 -3.84 -16.58
CA GLY A 48 7.61 -4.05 -17.71
C GLY A 48 6.19 -3.49 -17.48
N ILE A 49 6.11 -2.35 -16.82
CA ILE A 49 4.83 -1.70 -16.51
C ILE A 49 4.25 -1.06 -17.74
N PRO A 50 3.06 -1.46 -18.19
CA PRO A 50 2.50 -0.89 -19.41
C PRO A 50 2.20 0.61 -19.31
N VAL A 51 1.76 1.14 -18.16
CA VAL A 51 1.65 2.61 -17.95
C VAL A 51 2.02 3.06 -16.52
N HIS A 52 2.74 4.17 -16.40
CA HIS A 52 2.91 4.92 -15.16
C HIS A 52 2.32 6.32 -15.34
N LEU A 53 1.39 6.70 -14.45
CA LEU A 53 0.73 7.99 -14.50
C LEU A 53 1.28 8.89 -13.39
N LEU A 54 1.63 10.10 -13.75
CA LEU A 54 2.12 11.12 -12.84
C LEU A 54 1.27 12.36 -12.99
N ILE A 55 0.70 12.81 -11.88
CA ILE A 55 -0.04 14.07 -11.81
C ILE A 55 0.84 15.10 -11.11
N ASP A 56 1.26 16.14 -11.83
CA ASP A 56 2.01 17.30 -11.34
C ASP A 56 1.07 18.51 -11.22
N ARG A 57 0.41 18.64 -10.08
CA ARG A 57 -0.55 19.74 -9.83
C ARG A 57 0.12 21.11 -9.83
N GLY A 58 1.37 21.20 -9.40
CA GLY A 58 2.12 22.46 -9.40
C GLY A 58 2.40 22.99 -10.82
N LYS A 59 2.33 22.10 -11.81
CA LYS A 59 2.39 22.46 -13.24
C LYS A 59 1.03 22.36 -13.94
N GLY A 60 -0.01 21.87 -13.26
CA GLY A 60 -1.29 21.54 -13.88
C GLY A 60 -1.14 20.51 -15.01
N GLU A 61 -0.26 19.53 -14.85
CA GLU A 61 0.06 18.54 -15.88
C GLU A 61 -0.20 17.11 -15.39
N VAL A 62 -0.64 16.25 -16.30
CA VAL A 62 -0.63 14.79 -16.16
C VAL A 62 0.35 14.23 -17.19
N THR A 63 1.29 13.40 -16.75
CA THR A 63 2.23 12.68 -17.62
C THR A 63 1.91 11.19 -17.57
N VAL A 64 1.64 10.62 -18.73
CA VAL A 64 1.44 9.20 -18.97
C VAL A 64 2.73 8.65 -19.57
N TYR A 65 3.43 7.79 -18.86
CA TYR A 65 4.54 7.01 -19.38
C TYR A 65 4.00 5.65 -19.81
N SER A 66 4.28 5.19 -21.03
CA SER A 66 3.79 3.89 -21.51
C SER A 66 4.79 3.18 -22.41
N ALA A 67 4.48 1.93 -22.80
CA ALA A 67 5.34 1.07 -23.60
C ALA A 67 6.74 0.88 -22.96
N PRO A 68 6.81 0.14 -21.83
CA PRO A 68 8.06 -0.13 -21.13
C PRO A 68 9.02 -0.92 -22.03
N SER A 69 10.30 -0.53 -22.02
CA SER A 69 11.37 -1.21 -22.75
C SER A 69 12.64 -1.12 -21.93
N GLY A 70 13.14 -2.28 -21.47
CA GLY A 70 14.25 -2.29 -20.51
C GLY A 70 13.86 -1.55 -19.23
N ASP A 71 14.67 -0.59 -18.79
CA ASP A 71 14.45 0.23 -17.59
C ASP A 71 13.85 1.61 -17.88
N ALA A 72 13.26 1.83 -19.06
CA ALA A 72 12.62 3.10 -19.42
C ALA A 72 11.28 2.90 -20.15
N TYR A 73 10.44 3.94 -20.10
CA TYR A 73 9.24 4.01 -20.93
C TYR A 73 9.57 4.65 -22.26
N SER A 74 9.26 3.96 -23.36
CA SER A 74 9.50 4.46 -24.71
C SER A 74 8.49 5.54 -25.13
N ARG A 75 7.34 5.62 -24.45
CA ARG A 75 6.31 6.65 -24.71
C ARG A 75 6.08 7.52 -23.48
N ARG A 76 5.90 8.82 -23.74
CA ARG A 76 5.54 9.83 -22.74
C ARG A 76 4.54 10.80 -23.34
N ALA A 77 3.32 10.83 -22.82
CA ALA A 77 2.30 11.80 -23.20
C ALA A 77 2.02 12.74 -22.04
N LYS A 78 2.14 14.05 -22.29
CA LYS A 78 1.69 15.08 -21.34
C LYS A 78 0.32 15.59 -21.74
N ARG A 79 -0.53 15.84 -20.75
CA ARG A 79 -1.85 16.45 -20.87
C ARG A 79 -2.03 17.49 -19.77
N ARG A 80 -2.92 18.45 -20.00
CA ARG A 80 -3.32 19.39 -18.94
C ARG A 80 -4.15 18.62 -17.90
N LEU A 81 -3.94 18.94 -16.63
CA LEU A 81 -4.82 18.51 -15.55
C LEU A 81 -6.21 19.09 -15.82
N GLY A 82 -7.25 18.26 -15.72
CA GLY A 82 -8.61 18.59 -16.14
C GLY A 82 -9.02 17.99 -17.48
N ALA A 83 -8.07 17.45 -18.26
CA ALA A 83 -8.37 16.78 -19.52
C ALA A 83 -8.69 15.29 -19.32
N LYS A 84 -9.47 14.70 -20.21
CA LYS A 84 -9.55 13.24 -20.32
C LYS A 84 -8.22 12.71 -20.83
N VAL A 85 -7.65 11.75 -20.11
CA VAL A 85 -6.35 11.14 -20.38
C VAL A 85 -6.58 9.70 -20.83
N PRO A 86 -6.38 9.37 -22.11
CA PRO A 86 -6.56 8.00 -22.58
C PRO A 86 -5.45 7.12 -22.01
N LEU A 87 -5.85 6.10 -21.25
CA LEU A 87 -4.98 5.05 -20.77
C LEU A 87 -5.08 3.88 -21.75
N THR A 88 -4.14 3.83 -22.68
CA THR A 88 -4.09 2.82 -23.73
C THR A 88 -4.01 1.40 -23.15
N THR A 89 -4.25 0.39 -23.98
CA THR A 89 -4.10 -1.04 -23.66
C THR A 89 -2.86 -1.31 -22.81
N PRO A 90 -2.96 -2.14 -21.75
CA PRO A 90 -4.09 -3.00 -21.38
C PRO A 90 -5.22 -2.34 -20.59
N LEU A 91 -5.16 -1.05 -20.25
CA LEU A 91 -6.24 -0.41 -19.47
C LEU A 91 -7.48 -0.12 -20.31
N GLY A 92 -7.29 0.45 -21.50
CA GLY A 92 -8.37 0.63 -22.47
C GLY A 92 -9.49 1.59 -22.06
N PHE A 93 -9.26 2.48 -21.07
CA PHE A 93 -10.25 3.47 -20.63
C PHE A 93 -9.68 4.89 -20.62
N GLU A 94 -10.55 5.89 -20.59
CA GLU A 94 -10.16 7.30 -20.42
C GLU A 94 -10.27 7.71 -18.95
N LEU A 95 -9.17 8.18 -18.36
CA LEU A 95 -9.18 8.77 -17.04
C LEU A 95 -9.64 10.22 -17.15
N ASP A 96 -10.83 10.55 -16.64
CA ASP A 96 -11.24 11.94 -16.51
C ASP A 96 -10.45 12.61 -15.38
N THR A 97 -9.67 13.64 -15.71
CA THR A 97 -8.88 14.38 -14.73
C THR A 97 -9.52 15.72 -14.36
N ALA A 98 -10.76 15.99 -14.80
CA ALA A 98 -11.57 17.15 -14.43
C ALA A 98 -11.64 17.32 -12.91
N ASP A 99 -11.97 16.25 -12.19
CA ASP A 99 -12.06 16.27 -10.72
C ASP A 99 -10.70 16.33 -10.04
N LEU A 100 -9.62 15.94 -10.73
CA LEU A 100 -8.26 16.16 -10.25
C LEU A 100 -7.83 17.64 -10.39
N GLY A 101 -8.51 18.38 -11.28
CA GLY A 101 -8.26 19.77 -11.66
C GLY A 101 -9.30 20.80 -11.18
N HIS A 102 -10.48 20.40 -10.70
CA HIS A 102 -11.50 21.32 -10.21
C HIS A 102 -11.13 21.92 -8.85
N VAL A 103 -10.51 23.11 -8.89
CA VAL A 103 -10.97 24.30 -8.16
C VAL A 103 -10.68 25.54 -9.00
N GLY A 104 -11.74 26.21 -9.44
CA GLY A 104 -11.82 27.66 -9.67
C GLY A 104 -13.26 28.03 -9.30
N ASP A 105 -13.60 29.10 -8.59
CA ASP A 105 -12.90 30.33 -8.26
C ASP A 105 -13.71 30.98 -7.09
N ARG A 106 -13.06 31.82 -6.26
CA ARG A 106 -13.49 32.38 -4.95
C ARG A 106 -13.03 31.61 -3.70
N GLY A 107 -11.80 31.92 -3.27
CA GLY A 107 -11.28 31.68 -1.91
C GLY A 107 -10.55 30.35 -1.74
N ASP A 108 -9.24 30.39 -1.49
CA ASP A 108 -8.41 29.38 -0.80
C ASP A 108 -8.98 27.93 -0.67
N GLY A 109 -9.09 27.17 -1.77
CA GLY A 109 -9.68 25.81 -1.72
C GLY A 109 -8.76 24.70 -2.24
N CYS A 110 -8.12 23.93 -1.35
CA CYS A 110 -7.45 22.67 -1.67
C CYS A 110 -8.46 21.51 -1.61
N MET A 111 -8.53 20.64 -2.62
CA MET A 111 -9.24 19.35 -2.53
C MET A 111 -8.84 18.62 -1.25
N THR A 112 -9.83 18.15 -0.48
CA THR A 112 -9.56 17.40 0.75
C THR A 112 -9.00 16.03 0.41
N ARG A 113 -8.27 15.43 1.34
CA ARG A 113 -7.75 14.06 1.22
C ARG A 113 -8.85 13.04 0.90
N GLN A 114 -10.02 13.20 1.52
CA GLN A 114 -11.19 12.34 1.30
C GLN A 114 -11.71 12.46 -0.13
N ALA A 115 -11.79 13.68 -0.69
CA ALA A 115 -12.24 13.89 -2.07
C ALA A 115 -11.30 13.20 -3.07
N ILE A 116 -9.99 13.27 -2.83
CA ILE A 116 -8.98 12.55 -3.63
C ILE A 116 -9.17 11.04 -3.50
N TYR A 117 -9.39 10.56 -2.29
CA TYR A 117 -9.58 9.14 -2.02
C TYR A 117 -10.82 8.58 -2.73
N ARG A 118 -11.98 9.22 -2.60
CA ARG A 118 -13.22 8.78 -3.25
C ARG A 118 -13.08 8.66 -4.76
N HIS A 119 -12.43 9.63 -5.40
CA HIS A 119 -12.16 9.57 -6.83
C HIS A 119 -11.23 8.40 -7.20
N LEU A 120 -10.18 8.14 -6.42
CA LEU A 120 -9.32 6.98 -6.63
C LEU A 120 -10.06 5.65 -6.37
N ARG A 121 -11.01 5.64 -5.43
CA ARG A 121 -11.83 4.48 -5.10
C ARG A 121 -12.83 4.16 -6.22
N GLU A 122 -13.47 5.18 -6.77
CA GLU A 122 -14.33 5.08 -7.95
C GLU A 122 -13.53 4.57 -9.16
N LEU A 123 -12.36 5.15 -9.42
CA LEU A 123 -11.45 4.67 -10.45
C LEU A 123 -11.10 3.19 -10.26
N ARG A 124 -10.83 2.76 -9.02
CA ARG A 124 -10.58 1.36 -8.68
C ARG A 124 -11.76 0.46 -9.04
N GLY A 125 -12.99 0.91 -8.81
CA GLY A 125 -14.21 0.16 -9.11
C GLY A 125 -14.39 -0.17 -10.59
N HIS A 126 -13.87 0.66 -11.48
CA HIS A 126 -13.89 0.45 -12.92
C HIS A 126 -12.58 -0.14 -13.48
N PHE A 127 -11.60 -0.41 -12.61
CA PHE A 127 -10.28 -0.85 -13.01
C PHE A 127 -10.21 -2.38 -13.10
N THR A 128 -9.80 -2.91 -14.26
CA THR A 128 -9.44 -4.32 -14.40
C THR A 128 -7.91 -4.48 -14.35
N PRO A 129 -7.36 -5.19 -13.35
CA PRO A 129 -5.94 -5.47 -13.31
C PRO A 129 -5.48 -6.25 -14.55
N PRO A 130 -4.33 -5.90 -15.15
CA PRO A 130 -3.77 -6.70 -16.23
C PRO A 130 -3.38 -8.09 -15.73
N PRO A 131 -3.15 -9.06 -16.65
CA PRO A 131 -2.63 -10.36 -16.27
C PRO A 131 -1.35 -10.26 -15.43
N GLY A 132 -1.36 -10.93 -14.27
CA GLY A 132 -0.25 -10.93 -13.32
C GLY A 132 -0.28 -9.83 -12.26
N PHE A 133 -1.40 -9.10 -12.14
CA PHE A 133 -1.60 -8.04 -11.15
C PHE A 133 -2.77 -8.33 -10.21
N THR A 134 -2.64 -7.86 -8.97
CA THR A 134 -3.78 -7.74 -8.05
C THR A 134 -4.52 -6.43 -8.26
N TYR A 135 -5.70 -6.35 -7.66
CA TYR A 135 -6.34 -5.06 -7.48
C TYR A 135 -5.42 -4.09 -6.71
N PRO A 136 -5.40 -2.81 -7.08
CA PRO A 136 -4.50 -1.83 -6.51
C PRO A 136 -4.95 -1.40 -5.12
N GLU A 137 -3.97 -1.13 -4.26
CA GLU A 137 -4.15 -0.40 -3.00
C GLU A 137 -4.18 1.12 -3.26
N ILE A 138 -4.74 1.88 -2.32
CA ILE A 138 -4.72 3.35 -2.33
C ILE A 138 -3.96 3.83 -1.10
N THR A 139 -2.94 4.67 -1.26
CA THR A 139 -2.26 5.27 -0.10
C THR A 139 -1.63 6.61 -0.44
N ASP A 140 -1.78 7.59 0.45
CA ASP A 140 -1.25 8.95 0.31
C ASP A 140 -1.64 9.60 -1.03
N GLY A 141 -2.88 9.34 -1.46
CA GLY A 141 -3.40 9.78 -2.75
C GLY A 141 -2.77 9.06 -3.94
N THR A 142 -2.07 7.94 -3.75
CA THR A 142 -1.48 7.15 -4.85
C THR A 142 -2.24 5.85 -5.06
N PHE A 143 -2.35 5.44 -6.31
CA PHE A 143 -2.92 4.17 -6.73
C PHE A 143 -1.76 3.20 -6.93
N VAL A 144 -1.66 2.14 -6.12
CA VAL A 144 -0.50 1.25 -6.04
C VAL A 144 -0.93 -0.17 -6.40
N MET A 145 -0.57 -0.65 -7.59
CA MET A 145 -0.68 -2.08 -7.85
C MET A 145 0.47 -2.87 -7.27
N MET A 146 0.19 -4.13 -7.04
CA MET A 146 1.16 -5.14 -6.67
C MET A 146 1.12 -6.28 -7.69
N MET A 147 2.25 -6.95 -7.86
CA MET A 147 2.30 -8.22 -8.59
C MET A 147 1.38 -9.22 -7.90
N SER A 148 0.69 -10.06 -8.68
CA SER A 148 -0.02 -11.20 -8.11
C SER A 148 0.95 -12.07 -7.30
N PRO A 149 0.54 -12.52 -6.10
CA PRO A 149 1.34 -13.43 -5.30
C PRO A 149 1.81 -14.66 -6.07
N ARG A 150 3.03 -15.12 -5.77
CA ARG A 150 3.59 -16.35 -6.32
C ARG A 150 3.13 -17.58 -5.52
N PRO A 151 3.20 -18.81 -6.08
CA PRO A 151 2.77 -20.01 -5.35
C PRO A 151 3.37 -20.18 -3.95
N ARG A 152 4.65 -19.86 -3.74
CA ARG A 152 5.28 -19.94 -2.40
C ARG A 152 4.74 -18.92 -1.39
N HIS A 153 4.32 -17.75 -1.87
CA HIS A 153 3.63 -16.76 -1.05
C HIS A 153 2.29 -17.34 -0.57
N GLN A 154 1.52 -17.93 -1.49
CA GLN A 154 0.25 -18.56 -1.18
C GLN A 154 0.37 -19.75 -0.22
N VAL A 155 1.42 -20.57 -0.35
CA VAL A 155 1.71 -21.63 0.64
C VAL A 155 1.96 -21.03 2.02
N THR A 156 2.76 -19.95 2.09
CA THR A 156 3.02 -19.25 3.37
C THR A 156 1.71 -18.73 3.97
N ALA A 157 0.86 -18.09 3.16
CA ALA A 157 -0.45 -17.60 3.62
C ALA A 157 -1.29 -18.74 4.19
N LYS A 158 -1.40 -19.85 3.44
CA LYS A 158 -2.17 -21.02 3.86
C LYS A 158 -1.66 -21.65 5.16
N ASP A 159 -0.34 -21.77 5.30
CA ASP A 159 0.28 -22.36 6.49
C ASP A 159 0.09 -21.47 7.72
N VAL A 160 0.20 -20.15 7.57
CA VAL A 160 -0.06 -19.20 8.66
C VAL A 160 -1.54 -19.24 9.09
N THR A 161 -2.47 -19.17 8.13
CA THR A 161 -3.91 -19.27 8.40
C THR A 161 -4.25 -20.58 9.12
N ARG A 162 -3.75 -21.71 8.64
CA ARG A 162 -3.99 -23.05 9.26
C ARG A 162 -3.46 -23.14 10.69
N GLN A 163 -2.36 -22.46 11.00
CA GLN A 163 -1.83 -22.42 12.35
C GLN A 163 -2.66 -21.51 13.26
N LEU A 164 -3.11 -20.36 12.76
CA LEU A 164 -3.90 -19.40 13.54
C LEU A 164 -5.29 -19.92 13.88
N GLU A 165 -6.05 -20.43 12.89
CA GLU A 165 -7.47 -20.76 13.03
C GLU A 165 -7.84 -21.59 14.28
N PRO A 166 -7.11 -22.67 14.67
CA PRO A 166 -7.45 -23.46 15.84
C PRO A 166 -7.23 -22.74 17.19
N GLN A 167 -6.52 -21.62 17.18
CA GLN A 167 -6.17 -20.84 18.38
C GLN A 167 -7.08 -19.61 18.55
N LEU A 168 -7.89 -19.29 17.54
CA LEU A 168 -8.80 -18.14 17.58
C LEU A 168 -10.03 -18.46 18.44
N PRO A 169 -10.56 -17.46 19.17
CA PRO A 169 -11.80 -17.63 19.91
C PRO A 169 -12.98 -17.90 18.96
N GLU A 170 -14.07 -18.46 19.50
CA GLU A 170 -15.30 -18.68 18.74
C GLU A 170 -15.78 -17.39 18.06
N GLY A 171 -16.16 -17.50 16.79
CA GLY A 171 -16.63 -16.35 15.99
C GLY A 171 -15.52 -15.53 15.32
N TYR A 172 -14.24 -15.82 15.56
CA TYR A 172 -13.11 -15.17 14.90
C TYR A 172 -12.42 -16.09 13.90
N PHE A 173 -11.97 -15.51 12.80
CA PHE A 173 -11.36 -16.25 11.68
C PHE A 173 -10.19 -15.46 11.09
N ALA A 174 -9.28 -16.18 10.43
CA ALA A 174 -8.28 -15.59 9.57
C ALA A 174 -8.80 -15.57 8.12
N PHE A 175 -8.76 -14.40 7.49
CA PHE A 175 -9.18 -14.18 6.11
C PHE A 175 -8.01 -13.71 5.25
N GLU A 176 -8.05 -14.04 3.96
CA GLU A 176 -7.00 -13.65 3.01
C GLU A 176 -7.50 -12.54 2.07
N ALA A 177 -6.65 -11.56 1.78
CA ALA A 177 -6.82 -10.58 0.70
C ALA A 177 -8.15 -9.79 0.67
N THR A 178 -8.57 -9.26 1.82
CA THR A 178 -9.79 -8.43 1.95
C THR A 178 -9.49 -6.94 1.74
N ASP A 179 -10.33 -6.23 0.99
CA ASP A 179 -10.30 -4.77 0.92
C ASP A 179 -10.56 -4.17 2.31
N THR A 180 -9.63 -3.34 2.78
CA THR A 180 -9.73 -2.62 4.06
C THR A 180 -9.44 -1.15 3.84
N ASP A 181 -10.36 -0.26 4.21
CA ASP A 181 -10.16 1.17 3.94
C ASP A 181 -10.44 2.13 5.09
N ASP A 182 -9.79 3.27 5.02
CA ASP A 182 -10.04 4.42 5.86
C ASP A 182 -10.05 5.66 4.95
N GLU A 183 -11.25 6.09 4.58
CA GLU A 183 -11.47 7.24 3.72
C GLU A 183 -10.87 8.53 4.33
N ASN A 184 -10.94 8.70 5.66
CA ASN A 184 -10.43 9.89 6.33
C ASN A 184 -8.91 9.99 6.20
N LEU A 185 -8.23 8.84 6.24
CA LEU A 185 -6.80 8.72 5.98
C LEU A 185 -6.47 8.66 4.49
N GLY A 186 -7.47 8.43 3.65
CA GLY A 186 -7.34 8.24 2.21
C GLY A 186 -6.51 7.01 1.88
N LYS A 187 -6.79 5.91 2.58
CA LYS A 187 -6.05 4.65 2.50
C LYS A 187 -6.98 3.48 2.21
N LEU A 188 -6.61 2.64 1.27
CA LEU A 188 -7.15 1.32 1.03
C LEU A 188 -5.98 0.36 0.99
N ARG A 189 -5.97 -0.62 1.89
CA ARG A 189 -4.97 -1.69 1.97
C ARG A 189 -5.66 -3.03 1.81
N ILE A 190 -4.90 -4.01 1.38
CA ILE A 190 -5.35 -5.39 1.23
C ILE A 190 -4.32 -6.24 1.97
N PRO A 191 -4.51 -6.49 3.28
CA PRO A 191 -3.66 -7.40 4.03
C PRO A 191 -3.61 -8.78 3.38
N ASP A 192 -2.43 -9.42 3.35
CA ASP A 192 -2.32 -10.80 2.85
C ASP A 192 -3.16 -11.74 3.71
N ILE A 193 -3.10 -11.57 5.03
CA ILE A 193 -3.98 -12.23 6.00
C ILE A 193 -4.45 -11.18 7.01
N LEU A 194 -5.69 -11.28 7.46
CA LEU A 194 -6.21 -10.53 8.60
C LEU A 194 -6.98 -11.44 9.54
N VAL A 195 -7.00 -11.11 10.84
CA VAL A 195 -7.84 -11.76 11.85
C VAL A 195 -8.92 -10.79 12.30
N THR A 196 -10.19 -11.18 12.16
CA THR A 196 -11.36 -10.40 12.57
C THR A 196 -12.54 -11.32 12.90
N SER A 197 -13.64 -10.73 13.36
CA SER A 197 -14.87 -11.47 13.64
C SER A 197 -15.62 -11.82 12.35
N ARG A 198 -16.41 -12.90 12.39
CA ARG A 198 -17.31 -13.25 11.29
C ARG A 198 -18.32 -12.14 11.02
N GLU A 199 -18.81 -11.47 12.06
CA GLU A 199 -19.83 -10.42 11.94
C GLU A 199 -19.30 -9.20 11.19
N ALA A 200 -18.07 -8.77 11.46
CA ALA A 200 -17.42 -7.66 10.76
C ALA A 200 -17.26 -7.92 9.25
N MET A 201 -17.12 -9.18 8.85
CA MET A 201 -17.00 -9.59 7.44
C MET A 201 -18.33 -9.67 6.69
N LEU A 202 -19.48 -9.60 7.37
CA LEU A 202 -20.79 -9.59 6.73
C LEU A 202 -21.19 -8.17 6.32
N THR A 203 -20.40 -7.58 5.43
CA THR A 203 -20.55 -6.20 4.94
C THR A 203 -20.50 -6.15 3.41
N ASP A 204 -21.18 -5.16 2.82
CA ASP A 204 -21.11 -4.85 1.39
C ASP A 204 -19.96 -3.86 1.06
N ASP A 205 -19.41 -3.21 2.08
CA ASP A 205 -18.32 -2.24 2.00
C ASP A 205 -16.95 -2.86 2.33
N PRO A 206 -15.81 -2.20 2.02
CA PRO A 206 -14.52 -2.60 2.58
C PRO A 206 -14.58 -2.74 4.11
N LEU A 207 -13.78 -3.66 4.64
CA LEU A 207 -13.69 -3.88 6.08
C LEU A 207 -13.13 -2.63 6.77
N ASP A 208 -13.76 -2.19 7.86
CA ASP A 208 -13.18 -1.15 8.71
C ASP A 208 -11.89 -1.71 9.34
N PRO A 209 -10.72 -1.07 9.16
CA PRO A 209 -9.46 -1.53 9.76
C PRO A 209 -9.51 -1.67 11.28
N ARG A 210 -10.42 -0.97 11.96
CA ARG A 210 -10.59 -1.05 13.42
C ARG A 210 -11.20 -2.37 13.88
N GLU A 211 -11.80 -3.14 12.96
CA GLU A 211 -12.29 -4.50 13.22
C GLU A 211 -11.18 -5.56 13.08
N ILE A 212 -10.00 -5.18 12.57
CA ILE A 212 -8.87 -6.10 12.38
C ILE A 212 -8.03 -6.14 13.65
N LEU A 213 -7.89 -7.34 14.24
CA LEU A 213 -7.03 -7.56 15.40
C LEU A 213 -5.57 -7.73 14.99
N LEU A 214 -5.31 -8.51 13.93
CA LEU A 214 -3.98 -8.80 13.43
C LEU A 214 -4.00 -8.69 11.91
N ALA A 215 -3.11 -7.86 11.36
CA ALA A 215 -2.73 -7.92 9.94
C ALA A 215 -1.42 -8.69 9.79
N VAL A 216 -1.35 -9.56 8.78
CA VAL A 216 -0.14 -10.27 8.38
C VAL A 216 0.20 -9.93 6.93
N GLU A 217 1.46 -9.62 6.68
CA GLU A 217 2.01 -9.38 5.34
C GLU A 217 3.12 -10.36 5.04
N ILE A 218 3.13 -10.92 3.83
CA ILE A 218 4.17 -11.80 3.34
C ILE A 218 4.96 -11.05 2.27
N VAL A 219 6.19 -10.67 2.62
CA VAL A 219 6.99 -9.73 1.84
C VAL A 219 7.27 -10.28 0.45
N SER A 220 6.84 -9.53 -0.57
CA SER A 220 7.14 -9.87 -1.96
C SER A 220 8.60 -9.52 -2.34
N PRO A 221 9.19 -10.21 -3.33
CA PRO A 221 10.54 -9.88 -3.82
C PRO A 221 10.65 -8.46 -4.38
N SER A 222 9.55 -7.94 -4.92
CA SER A 222 9.55 -6.82 -5.85
C SER A 222 9.39 -5.45 -5.18
N ASN A 223 8.86 -5.38 -3.95
CA ASN A 223 8.70 -4.11 -3.21
C ASN A 223 8.73 -4.24 -1.66
N PRO A 224 9.88 -4.63 -1.05
CA PRO A 224 9.99 -4.80 0.41
C PRO A 224 9.62 -3.57 1.23
N ASP A 225 9.93 -2.38 0.68
CA ASP A 225 9.74 -1.12 1.39
C ASP A 225 8.24 -0.85 1.66
N ASN A 226 7.33 -1.48 0.90
CA ASN A 226 5.90 -1.36 1.16
C ASN A 226 5.55 -1.88 2.55
N ASP A 227 6.05 -3.06 2.91
CA ASP A 227 5.64 -3.77 4.12
C ASP A 227 6.42 -3.21 5.34
N TYR A 228 7.74 -3.07 5.19
CA TYR A 228 8.61 -2.60 6.27
C TYR A 228 8.55 -1.10 6.57
N LYS A 229 8.03 -0.27 5.67
CA LYS A 229 7.99 1.19 5.87
C LYS A 229 6.60 1.77 5.70
N ASN A 230 5.94 1.51 4.58
CA ASN A 230 4.66 2.17 4.30
C ASN A 230 3.54 1.59 5.17
N LYS A 231 3.33 0.26 5.13
CA LYS A 231 2.31 -0.43 5.91
C LYS A 231 2.58 -0.34 7.42
N THR A 232 3.85 -0.38 7.83
CA THR A 232 4.26 -0.06 9.21
C THR A 232 3.83 1.32 9.69
N CYS A 233 3.72 2.32 8.81
CA CYS A 233 3.16 3.64 9.17
C CYS A 233 1.64 3.69 9.05
N ASP A 234 1.07 2.96 8.09
CA ASP A 234 -0.35 3.04 7.76
C ASP A 234 -1.22 2.28 8.76
N TYR A 235 -0.87 1.05 9.10
CA TYR A 235 -1.68 0.20 9.99
C TYR A 235 -1.92 0.76 11.39
N PRO A 236 -0.93 1.31 12.12
CA PRO A 236 -1.22 1.94 13.40
C PRO A 236 -2.03 3.24 13.23
N ALA A 237 -1.93 3.92 12.09
CA ALA A 237 -2.78 5.08 11.80
C ALA A 237 -4.22 4.68 11.49
N MET A 238 -4.41 3.54 10.80
CA MET A 238 -5.70 2.94 10.49
C MET A 238 -6.35 2.24 11.70
N GLY A 239 -5.60 2.05 12.79
CA GLY A 239 -6.12 1.49 14.05
C GLY A 239 -5.90 0.00 14.24
N ILE A 240 -5.08 -0.66 13.39
CA ILE A 240 -4.81 -2.09 13.49
C ILE A 240 -3.75 -2.34 14.58
N PRO A 241 -4.08 -3.02 15.70
CA PRO A 241 -3.23 -3.07 16.89
C PRO A 241 -2.04 -4.02 16.77
N HIS A 242 -2.15 -5.07 15.95
CA HIS A 242 -1.09 -6.05 15.74
C HIS A 242 -0.72 -6.18 14.27
N TYR A 243 0.59 -6.16 13.98
CA TYR A 243 1.12 -6.28 12.63
C TYR A 243 2.29 -7.26 12.57
N LEU A 244 2.13 -8.33 11.79
CA LEU A 244 3.17 -9.32 11.53
C LEU A 244 3.64 -9.22 10.08
N ILE A 245 4.96 -9.17 9.89
CA ILE A 245 5.62 -9.25 8.60
C ILE A 245 6.37 -10.58 8.55
N VAL A 246 6.11 -11.39 7.54
CA VAL A 246 6.79 -12.65 7.25
C VAL A 246 7.59 -12.43 5.96
N ASP A 247 8.92 -12.59 5.99
CA ASP A 247 9.79 -12.34 4.84
C ASP A 247 10.47 -13.64 4.35
N PRO A 248 9.90 -14.32 3.34
CA PRO A 248 10.49 -15.51 2.72
C PRO A 248 11.82 -15.28 1.99
N ARG A 249 12.18 -14.02 1.71
CA ARG A 249 13.37 -13.68 0.92
C ARG A 249 14.62 -13.88 1.76
N ASP A 250 14.63 -13.33 2.96
CA ASP A 250 15.74 -13.47 3.91
C ASP A 250 15.46 -14.49 5.02
N GLY A 251 14.22 -14.98 5.13
CA GLY A 251 13.82 -15.97 6.13
C GLY A 251 13.74 -15.34 7.51
N THR A 252 13.08 -14.18 7.60
CA THR A 252 12.88 -13.46 8.86
C THR A 252 11.43 -13.10 9.06
N TRP A 253 11.06 -12.75 10.29
CA TRP A 253 9.78 -12.15 10.59
C TRP A 253 9.94 -10.93 11.49
N THR A 254 8.98 -10.01 11.42
CA THR A 254 8.90 -8.83 12.28
C THR A 254 7.50 -8.70 12.84
N TYR A 255 7.38 -8.69 14.16
CA TYR A 255 6.12 -8.43 14.85
C TYR A 255 6.14 -7.04 15.47
N GLN A 256 5.07 -6.26 15.27
CA GLN A 256 4.90 -4.90 15.76
C GLN A 256 3.52 -4.80 16.41
N TRP A 257 3.43 -4.18 17.58
CA TRP A 257 2.19 -4.10 18.33
C TRP A 257 2.16 -2.88 19.26
N GLU A 258 0.96 -2.64 19.82
CA GLU A 258 0.63 -1.53 20.71
C GLU A 258 0.75 -0.16 20.02
N ILE A 259 -0.40 0.44 19.71
CA ILE A 259 -0.47 1.73 19.03
C ILE A 259 -0.28 2.85 20.06
N GLY A 260 0.88 3.50 20.00
CA GLY A 260 1.15 4.73 20.74
C GLY A 260 1.34 5.90 19.78
N ARG A 261 2.33 6.75 20.07
CA ARG A 261 2.59 7.96 19.27
C ARG A 261 4.08 8.24 19.14
N ARG A 262 4.53 8.35 17.90
CA ARG A 262 5.86 8.83 17.55
C ARG A 262 5.77 10.11 16.72
N ASP A 263 6.46 11.16 17.16
CA ASP A 263 6.42 12.49 16.52
C ASP A 263 4.98 13.03 16.31
N GLY A 264 4.09 12.73 17.26
CA GLY A 264 2.68 13.13 17.22
C GLY A 264 1.80 12.31 16.27
N ARG A 265 2.32 11.26 15.65
CA ARG A 265 1.59 10.36 14.73
C ARG A 265 1.43 8.97 15.35
N PRO A 266 0.34 8.24 15.05
CA PRO A 266 0.22 6.84 15.44
C PRO A 266 1.41 6.02 14.93
N ALA A 267 1.94 5.18 15.80
CA ALA A 267 3.04 4.26 15.50
C ALA A 267 3.00 3.10 16.50
N TYR A 268 3.55 1.95 16.12
CA TYR A 268 3.77 0.86 17.07
C TYR A 268 4.89 1.23 18.05
N GLU A 269 4.65 1.02 19.34
CA GLU A 269 5.63 1.23 20.41
C GLU A 269 6.61 0.05 20.49
N ASN A 270 6.13 -1.15 20.19
CA ASN A 270 6.93 -2.37 20.30
C ASN A 270 7.25 -2.98 18.92
N ARG A 271 8.44 -3.59 18.84
CA ARG A 271 8.90 -4.31 17.65
C ARG A 271 9.86 -5.44 18.03
N LEU A 272 9.59 -6.63 17.52
CA LEU A 272 10.47 -7.80 17.60
C LEU A 272 10.80 -8.29 16.19
N HIS A 273 12.07 -8.59 15.91
CA HIS A 273 12.53 -9.08 14.62
C HIS A 273 13.46 -10.26 14.83
N LEU A 274 13.12 -11.41 14.27
CA LEU A 274 13.84 -12.67 14.47
C LEU A 274 13.88 -13.49 13.16
N PRO A 275 14.85 -14.42 13.02
CA PRO A 275 14.89 -15.33 11.88
C PRO A 275 13.80 -16.41 11.97
N TYR A 276 13.49 -17.02 10.84
CA TYR A 276 12.70 -18.25 10.75
C TYR A 276 13.30 -19.35 11.62
N GLY A 277 12.45 -20.25 12.11
CA GLY A 277 12.78 -21.24 13.14
C GLY A 277 12.67 -20.69 14.56
N LYS A 278 12.36 -19.40 14.73
CA LYS A 278 11.82 -18.84 15.98
C LYS A 278 10.31 -18.70 15.86
N THR A 279 9.59 -19.17 16.87
CA THR A 279 8.14 -19.03 16.99
C THR A 279 7.76 -17.55 17.09
N VAL A 280 6.74 -17.14 16.32
CA VAL A 280 6.06 -15.86 16.54
C VAL A 280 5.04 -16.06 17.66
N THR A 281 5.01 -15.15 18.63
CA THR A 281 3.99 -15.13 19.68
C THR A 281 3.22 -13.81 19.60
N VAL A 282 1.94 -13.88 19.25
CA VAL A 282 1.02 -12.73 19.19
C VAL A 282 0.13 -12.77 20.42
N ALA A 283 0.38 -11.88 21.37
CA ALA A 283 -0.48 -11.70 22.53
C ALA A 283 -1.46 -10.54 22.27
N THR A 284 -2.76 -10.84 22.27
CA THR A 284 -3.87 -9.89 22.09
C THR A 284 -4.76 -9.89 23.33
N GLU A 285 -5.75 -9.00 23.40
CA GLU A 285 -6.79 -9.08 24.44
C GLU A 285 -7.63 -10.37 24.40
N LEU A 286 -7.65 -11.07 23.26
CA LEU A 286 -8.47 -12.28 23.05
C LEU A 286 -7.71 -13.59 23.27
N GLY A 287 -6.40 -13.52 23.47
CA GLY A 287 -5.58 -14.70 23.70
C GLY A 287 -4.14 -14.55 23.23
N THR A 288 -3.38 -15.62 23.39
CA THR A 288 -2.02 -15.71 22.86
C THR A 288 -1.98 -16.75 21.76
N TRP A 289 -1.53 -16.35 20.57
CA TRP A 289 -1.44 -17.21 19.40
C TRP A 289 0.01 -17.39 18.99
N THR A 290 0.36 -18.58 18.53
CA THR A 290 1.70 -18.92 18.07
C THR A 290 1.73 -19.32 16.61
N ILE A 291 2.79 -18.92 15.89
CA ILE A 291 3.06 -19.35 14.52
C ILE A 291 4.50 -19.88 14.47
N GLU A 292 4.63 -21.16 14.13
CA GLU A 292 5.89 -21.82 13.85
C GLU A 292 6.38 -21.47 12.44
N THR A 293 7.62 -20.98 12.37
CA THR A 293 8.21 -20.43 11.12
C THR A 293 9.30 -21.32 10.52
N GLY A 294 9.65 -22.43 11.17
CA GLY A 294 10.74 -23.31 10.74
C GLY A 294 10.51 -23.94 9.38
N ASP A 295 9.26 -24.31 9.08
CA ASP A 295 8.87 -25.00 7.84
C ASP A 295 8.27 -24.05 6.78
N LEU A 296 8.16 -22.74 7.08
CA LEU A 296 7.64 -21.78 6.11
C LEU A 296 8.59 -21.68 4.91
N PRO A 297 8.06 -21.73 3.67
CA PRO A 297 8.90 -21.79 2.49
C PRO A 297 9.64 -20.46 2.29
N ARG A 298 10.92 -20.55 1.92
CA ARG A 298 11.68 -19.42 1.39
C ARG A 298 11.52 -19.31 -0.12
N TYR A 299 11.71 -18.10 -0.64
CA TYR A 299 11.77 -17.88 -2.08
C TYR A 299 13.04 -18.48 -2.69
N SER A 300 12.89 -19.07 -3.86
CA SER A 300 14.02 -19.55 -4.66
C SER A 300 14.71 -18.39 -5.40
N ALA A 301 15.91 -18.63 -5.93
CA ALA A 301 16.59 -17.64 -6.79
C ALA A 301 15.71 -17.21 -7.98
N LYS A 302 14.89 -18.11 -8.53
CA LYS A 302 13.96 -17.80 -9.62
C LYS A 302 12.85 -16.84 -9.17
N ASP A 303 12.31 -17.04 -7.97
CA ASP A 303 11.29 -16.14 -7.40
C ASP A 303 11.86 -14.74 -7.15
N MET A 304 13.15 -14.65 -6.81
CA MET A 304 13.85 -13.37 -6.58
C MET A 304 14.23 -12.63 -7.87
N MET A 305 14.23 -13.30 -9.03
CA MET A 305 14.61 -12.72 -10.33
C MET A 305 13.42 -12.29 -11.20
N SER A 306 12.19 -12.66 -10.81
CA SER A 306 10.95 -12.39 -11.57
C SER A 306 10.18 -11.20 -11.00
#